data_AF-A0A6L2PAM8-F1
#
_entry.id   AF-A0A6L2PAM8-F1
#
_cell.length_a   1.000
_cell.length_b   1.000
_cell.length_c   1.000
_cell.angle_alpha   90.00
_cell.angle_beta   90.00
_cell.angle_gamma   90.00
#
_symmetry.space_group_name_H-M   'P 1'
#
loop_
_entity.id
_entity.type
_entity.pdbx_description
1 polymer ?
#
loop_
_entity_poly.entity_id
_entity_poly.type
_entity_poly.pdbx_seq_one_letter_code
_entity_poly.pdbx_strand_id
1 'polypeptide(L)'
;MSIAAASQRPLRQWWPWKLASHVLRANMLKSSCAILSICQAGSELWKKSCRKESERESQVSAMLARPWGQKWNIMADDTTFCGEHAVNMCNICFLFSRHLFSGCCDILHDTSLQKSRMDAIGITSDEDSVNDNGSVTSIVSETKSVIEEGGDEVDEQTQEEVFEEKLREAIDGINQKSAQGRTSSLESVAKAFTKKCIPDFVSDRRMTLTDGIERSLKKGRGSEQAAAAQLAPLLCVQLGAGDEAEEVCKLLTPVLSVVAHDTSASYQARAKCCWALGLCSFLSGGEMADVIQLMESFETVFSGSYLKGNGTVPVVSAELASLHAAALSAWNLLLTLMAPCDIYMFMSEESDEFAPQINQLSELLDSPHLDVRMAAGETIALAYELGREHNEDFQRANTPQLADKLRQLATDSHKYRAKKDRKQQRSSFRDILHYVEDDSPPDIQVRFGQENLALDSWCRKKQYDAFCQVLGSGMNLHLTENDLVRDIFELGERLSPPYYAANKQTKHERHMMNSAAFKARTISRNKHRDKRSAVMAC
;
A
#
# COMPACT_ATOMS: atom_id res chain seq x y z
N MET A 1 -48.14 45.56 22.41
CA MET A 1 -47.43 46.77 21.92
C MET A 1 -45.95 46.63 22.26
N SER A 2 -45.08 46.84 21.27
CA SER A 2 -43.59 47.00 21.28
C SER A 2 -42.72 45.79 21.71
N ILE A 3 -41.84 45.20 20.86
CA ILE A 3 -40.53 45.63 20.28
C ILE A 3 -39.46 45.79 21.39
N ALA A 4 -38.23 45.23 21.43
CA ALA A 4 -37.24 44.54 20.56
C ALA A 4 -36.45 43.51 21.45
N ALA A 5 -35.59 42.57 21.02
CA ALA A 5 -34.42 42.69 20.15
C ALA A 5 -33.92 41.32 19.65
N ALA A 6 -33.29 41.35 18.47
CA ALA A 6 -32.68 40.24 17.76
C ALA A 6 -31.28 39.87 18.28
N SER A 7 -30.92 38.60 18.15
CA SER A 7 -29.53 38.10 18.13
C SER A 7 -29.47 36.96 17.12
N GLN A 8 -28.96 37.27 15.93
CA GLN A 8 -28.55 36.32 14.90
C GLN A 8 -27.16 35.76 15.26
N ARG A 9 -26.97 34.43 15.19
CA ARG A 9 -25.67 33.78 14.88
C ARG A 9 -25.87 32.47 14.11
N PRO A 10 -24.93 32.09 13.22
CA PRO A 10 -25.24 31.41 11.97
C PRO A 10 -24.93 29.90 11.95
N LEU A 11 -25.60 29.21 11.01
CA LEU A 11 -25.30 27.87 10.50
C LEU A 11 -23.83 27.76 10.07
N ARG A 12 -23.06 26.85 10.69
CA ARG A 12 -21.70 26.50 10.24
C ARG A 12 -21.80 25.44 9.14
N GLN A 13 -21.48 25.86 7.93
CA GLN A 13 -21.45 25.06 6.70
C GLN A 13 -20.06 24.44 6.52
N TRP A 14 -20.02 23.14 6.19
CA TRP A 14 -18.88 22.43 5.61
C TRP A 14 -18.61 22.88 4.17
N TRP A 15 -18.19 24.13 3.96
CA TRP A 15 -17.87 24.67 2.63
C TRP A 15 -16.61 25.55 2.73
N PRO A 16 -15.42 25.00 2.42
CA PRO A 16 -14.65 25.58 1.31
C PRO A 16 -13.84 24.62 0.41
N TRP A 17 -13.90 23.28 0.57
CA TRP A 17 -13.10 22.37 -0.29
C TRP A 17 -13.87 21.81 -1.51
N LYS A 18 -15.17 21.51 -1.38
CA LYS A 18 -15.98 21.00 -2.50
C LYS A 18 -16.31 22.05 -3.56
N LEU A 19 -16.46 23.33 -3.19
CA LEU A 19 -16.76 24.39 -4.17
C LEU A 19 -15.52 24.89 -4.92
N ALA A 20 -14.35 24.92 -4.27
CA ALA A 20 -13.09 25.19 -4.95
C ALA A 20 -12.82 24.12 -6.01
N SER A 21 -12.99 22.83 -5.68
CA SER A 21 -12.87 21.71 -6.61
C SER A 21 -13.88 21.75 -7.77
N HIS A 22 -15.15 22.07 -7.54
CA HIS A 22 -16.15 22.13 -8.62
C HIS A 22 -16.07 23.38 -9.50
N VAL A 23 -15.71 24.54 -8.94
CA VAL A 23 -15.49 25.78 -9.72
C VAL A 23 -14.16 25.73 -10.47
N LEU A 24 -13.11 25.12 -9.89
CA LEU A 24 -11.86 24.79 -10.60
C LEU A 24 -12.09 23.70 -11.66
N ARG A 25 -12.87 22.64 -11.40
CA ARG A 25 -13.22 21.62 -12.41
C ARG A 25 -14.10 22.17 -13.53
N ALA A 26 -15.06 23.05 -13.26
CA ALA A 26 -15.91 23.65 -14.29
C ALA A 26 -15.17 24.71 -15.14
N ASN A 27 -14.28 25.50 -14.53
CA ASN A 27 -13.39 26.42 -15.26
C ASN A 27 -12.25 25.68 -15.97
N MET A 28 -11.75 24.58 -15.41
CA MET A 28 -10.82 23.65 -16.09
C MET A 28 -11.51 22.99 -17.27
N LEU A 29 -12.74 22.49 -17.19
CA LEU A 29 -13.45 21.87 -18.32
C LEU A 29 -13.72 22.88 -19.47
N LYS A 30 -14.06 24.13 -19.15
CA LYS A 30 -14.17 25.20 -20.17
C LYS A 30 -12.82 25.58 -20.77
N SER A 31 -11.75 25.55 -19.98
CA SER A 31 -10.38 25.81 -20.44
C SER A 31 -9.79 24.62 -21.19
N SER A 32 -10.15 23.38 -20.85
CA SER A 32 -9.76 22.14 -21.53
C SER A 32 -10.43 22.01 -22.88
N CYS A 33 -11.68 22.45 -23.05
CA CYS A 33 -12.29 22.56 -24.39
C CYS A 33 -11.63 23.63 -25.26
N ALA A 34 -11.22 24.77 -24.68
CA ALA A 34 -10.47 25.80 -25.40
C ALA A 34 -9.05 25.33 -25.76
N ILE A 35 -8.36 24.63 -24.86
CA ILE A 35 -7.03 24.05 -25.06
C ILE A 35 -7.10 22.88 -26.05
N LEU A 36 -8.12 22.02 -26.01
CA LEU A 36 -8.33 20.96 -27.02
C LEU A 36 -8.58 21.55 -28.41
N SER A 37 -9.33 22.65 -28.51
CA SER A 37 -9.58 23.34 -29.79
C SER A 37 -8.32 24.04 -30.32
N ILE A 38 -7.51 24.64 -29.45
CA ILE A 38 -6.19 25.22 -29.78
C ILE A 38 -5.17 24.14 -30.13
N CYS A 39 -5.18 22.98 -29.46
CA CYS A 39 -4.33 21.83 -29.76
C CYS A 39 -4.75 21.12 -31.06
N GLN A 40 -6.04 21.05 -31.38
CA GLN A 40 -6.51 20.57 -32.69
C GLN A 40 -6.15 21.54 -33.81
N ALA A 41 -6.29 22.85 -33.60
CA ALA A 41 -5.84 23.87 -34.55
C ALA A 41 -4.31 23.84 -34.73
N GLY A 42 -3.55 23.64 -33.65
CA GLY A 42 -2.10 23.48 -33.63
C GLY A 42 -1.63 22.19 -34.33
N SER A 43 -2.33 21.07 -34.11
CA SER A 43 -2.08 19.79 -34.82
C SER A 43 -2.33 19.91 -36.32
N GLU A 44 -3.39 20.61 -36.75
CA GLU A 44 -3.66 20.83 -38.18
C GLU A 44 -2.67 21.81 -38.82
N LEU A 45 -2.21 22.83 -38.08
CA LEU A 45 -1.14 23.73 -38.53
C LEU A 45 0.23 23.03 -38.59
N TRP A 46 0.53 22.16 -37.62
CA TRP A 46 1.74 21.35 -37.59
C TRP A 46 1.73 20.29 -38.70
N LYS A 47 0.59 19.62 -38.96
CA LYS A 47 0.43 18.72 -40.12
C LYS A 47 0.54 19.45 -41.45
N LYS A 48 0.10 20.71 -41.55
CA LYS A 48 0.31 21.56 -42.75
C LYS A 48 1.77 22.04 -42.87
N SER A 49 2.45 22.29 -41.76
CA SER A 49 3.86 22.66 -41.71
C SER A 49 4.76 21.48 -42.08
N CYS A 50 4.54 20.29 -41.50
CA CYS A 50 5.27 19.07 -41.85
C CYS A 50 5.02 18.62 -43.30
N ARG A 51 3.83 18.89 -43.87
CA ARG A 51 3.59 18.66 -45.32
C ARG A 51 4.40 19.63 -46.19
N LYS A 52 4.50 20.90 -45.80
CA LYS A 52 5.34 21.90 -46.47
C LYS A 52 6.84 21.65 -46.28
N GLU A 53 7.26 21.10 -45.13
CA GLU A 53 8.64 20.73 -44.83
C GLU A 53 9.05 19.46 -45.61
N SER A 54 8.16 18.46 -45.72
CA SER A 54 8.37 17.26 -46.54
C SER A 54 8.44 17.56 -48.05
N GLU A 55 7.66 18.54 -48.53
CA GLU A 55 7.76 19.05 -49.91
C GLU A 55 9.03 19.87 -50.15
N ARG A 56 9.57 20.54 -49.11
CA ARG A 56 10.86 21.26 -49.17
C ARG A 56 12.06 20.32 -49.07
N GLU A 57 12.01 19.27 -48.25
CA GLU A 57 13.09 18.27 -48.14
C GLU A 57 13.22 17.40 -49.39
N SER A 58 12.12 17.15 -50.12
CA SER A 58 12.17 16.54 -51.46
C SER A 58 12.81 17.45 -52.51
N GLN A 59 12.80 18.79 -52.32
CA GLN A 59 13.48 19.73 -53.22
C GLN A 59 14.93 20.03 -52.82
N VAL A 60 15.31 19.84 -51.55
CA VAL A 60 16.66 20.16 -51.03
C VAL A 60 17.61 18.95 -51.01
N SER A 61 17.12 17.70 -51.04
CA SER A 61 17.98 16.51 -51.24
C SER A 61 18.66 16.44 -52.62
N ALA A 62 18.43 17.41 -53.52
CA ALA A 62 19.09 17.52 -54.81
C ALA A 62 20.34 18.42 -54.83
N MET A 63 20.71 19.11 -53.73
CA MET A 63 21.86 20.03 -53.75
C MET A 63 22.77 19.94 -52.50
N LEU A 64 23.87 19.22 -52.70
CA LEU A 64 25.24 19.49 -52.22
C LEU A 64 25.65 19.09 -50.79
N ALA A 65 26.91 18.63 -50.76
CA ALA A 65 27.61 17.93 -49.70
C ALA A 65 28.72 18.79 -49.04
N ARG A 66 29.05 18.43 -47.79
CA ARG A 66 30.33 18.65 -47.05
C ARG A 66 30.57 20.00 -46.31
N PRO A 67 31.43 20.02 -45.25
CA PRO A 67 31.14 20.62 -43.93
C PRO A 67 32.16 21.66 -43.42
N TRP A 68 31.85 22.42 -42.34
CA TRP A 68 32.78 22.79 -41.24
C TRP A 68 32.16 23.70 -40.13
N GLY A 69 32.48 23.35 -38.86
CA GLY A 69 33.07 24.18 -37.79
C GLY A 69 32.59 25.60 -37.41
N GLN A 70 32.14 25.73 -36.15
CA GLN A 70 32.21 26.87 -35.20
C GLN A 70 31.77 28.29 -35.62
N LYS A 71 30.76 28.83 -34.90
CA LYS A 71 30.84 30.18 -34.31
C LYS A 71 29.89 30.36 -33.13
N TRP A 72 30.49 30.78 -32.02
CA TRP A 72 29.90 31.16 -30.74
C TRP A 72 29.25 32.56 -30.78
N ASN A 73 28.31 32.76 -29.85
CA ASN A 73 27.83 34.01 -29.25
C ASN A 73 27.28 35.12 -30.14
N ILE A 74 26.00 35.45 -29.93
CA ILE A 74 25.44 36.80 -29.71
C ILE A 74 23.98 36.61 -29.23
N MET A 75 23.55 37.49 -28.31
CA MET A 75 22.21 37.62 -27.71
C MET A 75 21.91 36.81 -26.45
N ALA A 76 22.60 37.19 -25.36
CA ALA A 76 21.89 37.53 -24.14
C ALA A 76 21.65 39.05 -24.18
N ASP A 77 20.38 39.46 -24.30
CA ASP A 77 19.80 40.60 -23.57
C ASP A 77 18.32 40.74 -23.97
N ASP A 78 17.51 41.08 -22.96
CA ASP A 78 16.07 41.33 -22.97
C ASP A 78 15.12 40.11 -22.90
N THR A 79 14.92 39.57 -21.69
CA THR A 79 13.58 39.52 -21.08
C THR A 79 13.63 39.08 -19.60
N THR A 80 13.51 40.05 -18.70
CA THR A 80 13.14 39.87 -17.29
C THR A 80 11.65 40.14 -17.13
N PHE A 81 10.81 39.09 -17.00
CA PHE A 81 9.68 39.00 -16.04
C PHE A 81 8.89 37.68 -16.22
N CYS A 82 8.39 37.14 -15.10
CA CYS A 82 7.55 35.94 -14.94
C CYS A 82 8.23 34.55 -15.02
N GLY A 83 9.18 34.32 -14.13
CA GLY A 83 9.46 32.98 -13.61
C GLY A 83 8.46 32.65 -12.49
N GLU A 84 7.49 31.80 -12.77
CA GLU A 84 6.72 30.98 -11.80
C GLU A 84 5.70 30.05 -12.50
N HIS A 85 5.42 30.24 -13.80
CA HIS A 85 4.52 29.37 -14.57
C HIS A 85 5.21 28.35 -15.50
N ALA A 86 6.54 28.38 -15.64
CA ALA A 86 7.28 27.49 -16.55
C ALA A 86 7.61 26.10 -15.94
N VAL A 87 7.59 25.96 -14.62
CA VAL A 87 7.94 24.70 -13.93
C VAL A 87 6.75 23.71 -13.95
N ASN A 88 5.51 24.21 -14.00
CA ASN A 88 4.31 23.36 -13.99
C ASN A 88 3.93 22.75 -15.36
N MET A 89 4.43 23.27 -16.48
CA MET A 89 4.18 22.67 -17.80
C MET A 89 5.17 21.54 -18.16
N CYS A 90 6.36 21.51 -17.54
CA CYS A 90 7.32 20.43 -17.76
C CYS A 90 6.88 19.11 -17.08
N ASN A 91 6.28 19.17 -15.89
CA ASN A 91 5.80 17.98 -15.16
C ASN A 91 4.60 17.29 -15.82
N ILE A 92 3.71 18.06 -16.47
CA ILE A 92 2.54 17.50 -17.17
C ILE A 92 2.95 16.81 -18.49
N CYS A 93 3.97 17.31 -19.18
CA CYS A 93 4.50 16.66 -20.39
C CYS A 93 5.33 15.40 -20.10
N PHE A 94 5.97 15.31 -18.92
CA PHE A 94 6.74 14.12 -18.52
C PHE A 94 5.83 12.95 -18.12
N LEU A 95 4.71 13.22 -17.44
CA LEU A 95 3.71 12.21 -17.09
C LEU A 95 2.98 11.63 -18.31
N PHE A 96 2.77 12.42 -19.37
CA PHE A 96 2.14 11.93 -20.60
C PHE A 96 3.07 11.07 -21.47
N SER A 97 4.40 11.28 -21.39
CA SER A 97 5.37 10.48 -22.16
C SER A 97 5.65 9.09 -21.54
N ARG A 98 5.50 8.95 -20.22
CA ARG A 98 5.72 7.67 -19.51
C ARG A 98 4.58 6.66 -19.76
N HIS A 99 3.36 7.14 -20.04
CA HIS A 99 2.20 6.30 -20.35
C HIS A 99 2.20 5.67 -21.75
N LEU A 100 2.93 6.27 -22.72
CA LEU A 100 2.98 5.78 -24.10
C LEU A 100 4.10 4.74 -24.36
N PHE A 101 5.04 4.56 -23.43
CA PHE A 101 6.14 3.59 -23.56
C PHE A 101 6.00 2.33 -22.70
N SER A 102 5.02 2.26 -21.78
CA SER A 102 4.76 1.07 -20.94
C SER A 102 3.88 0.00 -21.62
N GLY A 103 3.61 0.16 -22.92
CA GLY A 103 2.83 -0.79 -23.71
C GLY A 103 3.70 -1.75 -24.52
N CYS A 104 4.64 -2.49 -23.88
CA CYS A 104 5.26 -3.70 -24.43
C CYS A 104 6.34 -4.23 -23.47
N CYS A 105 5.98 -5.08 -22.49
CA CYS A 105 6.88 -6.08 -21.90
C CYS A 105 6.11 -6.99 -20.93
N ASP A 106 5.19 -7.80 -21.44
CA ASP A 106 4.76 -9.01 -20.73
C ASP A 106 5.76 -10.14 -20.99
N ILE A 107 5.97 -10.99 -19.97
CA ILE A 107 6.33 -12.43 -20.01
C ILE A 107 7.46 -12.77 -19.01
N LEU A 108 7.25 -13.87 -18.25
CA LEU A 108 8.12 -14.67 -17.35
C LEU A 108 7.72 -14.49 -15.86
N HIS A 109 7.51 -15.48 -14.98
CA HIS A 109 7.73 -16.93 -15.02
C HIS A 109 6.85 -17.65 -13.97
N ASP A 110 6.54 -18.92 -14.24
CA ASP A 110 5.77 -19.88 -13.42
C ASP A 110 6.77 -20.89 -12.79
N THR A 111 6.67 -21.17 -11.47
CA THR A 111 6.36 -22.49 -10.84
C THR A 111 6.62 -22.58 -9.32
N SER A 112 5.57 -23.03 -8.61
CA SER A 112 5.46 -23.88 -7.39
C SER A 112 5.79 -23.37 -5.97
N LEU A 113 4.75 -23.41 -5.10
CA LEU A 113 4.84 -23.62 -3.65
C LEU A 113 3.73 -24.58 -3.18
N GLN A 114 4.13 -25.60 -2.42
CA GLN A 114 3.25 -26.55 -1.72
C GLN A 114 2.78 -26.03 -0.35
N LYS A 115 1.62 -26.57 0.02
CA LYS A 115 0.77 -26.41 1.21
C LYS A 115 1.16 -27.46 2.29
N SER A 116 1.01 -27.16 3.58
CA SER A 116 0.97 -28.18 4.68
C SER A 116 -0.49 -28.53 4.99
N ARG A 117 -0.91 -29.79 5.22
CA ARG A 117 -0.65 -30.65 6.41
C ARG A 117 -1.13 -32.13 6.14
N MET A 118 -0.48 -33.12 6.79
CA MET A 118 -0.74 -34.59 7.02
C MET A 118 -2.05 -35.25 6.49
N ASP A 119 -2.13 -36.51 6.03
CA ASP A 119 -1.43 -37.78 6.35
C ASP A 119 -1.45 -38.81 5.18
N ALA A 120 -0.49 -39.76 5.24
CA ALA A 120 -0.45 -41.11 4.65
C ALA A 120 -0.47 -41.32 3.11
N ILE A 121 0.70 -41.61 2.53
CA ILE A 121 1.08 -42.83 1.76
C ILE A 121 2.50 -42.58 1.20
N GLY A 122 3.45 -43.45 1.52
CA GLY A 122 4.85 -43.31 1.12
C GLY A 122 5.08 -43.58 -0.37
N ILE A 123 6.00 -42.80 -0.97
CA ILE A 123 6.93 -43.16 -2.06
C ILE A 123 8.11 -42.15 -1.99
N THR A 124 9.29 -42.65 -2.32
CA THR A 124 10.70 -42.21 -2.15
C THR A 124 11.08 -40.91 -2.88
N SER A 125 11.85 -40.01 -2.24
CA SER A 125 13.31 -39.74 -2.36
C SER A 125 13.78 -38.95 -3.58
N ASP A 126 14.42 -37.80 -3.27
CA ASP A 126 15.35 -36.94 -4.02
C ASP A 126 14.87 -36.14 -5.24
N GLU A 127 14.85 -34.81 -5.08
CA GLU A 127 15.21 -33.76 -6.08
C GLU A 127 15.07 -32.38 -5.38
N ASP A 128 16.09 -31.93 -4.64
CA ASP A 128 16.09 -30.63 -3.95
C ASP A 128 17.38 -29.85 -4.28
N SER A 129 17.33 -29.13 -5.42
CA SER A 129 18.35 -28.16 -5.85
C SER A 129 17.65 -26.97 -6.53
N VAL A 130 16.81 -26.24 -5.77
CA VAL A 130 16.24 -24.98 -6.23
C VAL A 130 17.10 -23.81 -5.74
N ASN A 131 17.57 -23.01 -6.69
CA ASN A 131 18.39 -21.81 -6.50
C ASN A 131 17.64 -20.75 -5.67
N ASP A 132 18.12 -20.48 -4.45
CA ASP A 132 17.50 -19.59 -3.44
C ASP A 132 17.82 -18.09 -3.68
N ASN A 133 18.32 -17.74 -4.87
CA ASN A 133 18.90 -16.43 -5.20
C ASN A 133 17.96 -15.42 -5.89
N GLY A 134 16.67 -15.73 -6.09
CA GLY A 134 15.69 -14.80 -6.69
C GLY A 134 14.80 -14.11 -5.65
N SER A 135 14.47 -12.82 -5.84
CA SER A 135 13.41 -12.14 -5.09
C SER A 135 12.09 -12.89 -5.29
N VAL A 136 11.34 -13.12 -4.21
CA VAL A 136 10.07 -13.86 -4.22
C VAL A 136 8.94 -12.87 -4.04
N THR A 137 8.78 -11.97 -5.00
CA THR A 137 7.78 -10.91 -4.99
C THR A 137 6.98 -10.98 -6.28
N SER A 138 6.26 -12.09 -6.42
CA SER A 138 5.11 -12.21 -7.33
C SER A 138 4.13 -13.19 -6.69
N ILE A 139 3.25 -12.66 -5.84
CA ILE A 139 2.13 -13.42 -5.28
C ILE A 139 1.01 -13.38 -6.31
N VAL A 140 1.09 -14.23 -7.33
CA VAL A 140 -0.10 -14.55 -8.12
C VAL A 140 -0.96 -15.47 -7.28
N SER A 141 -1.98 -14.91 -6.64
CA SER A 141 -3.02 -15.69 -5.97
C SER A 141 -3.73 -16.55 -7.02
N GLU A 142 -3.52 -17.86 -6.99
CA GLU A 142 -4.30 -18.80 -7.80
C GLU A 142 -5.77 -18.65 -7.41
N THR A 143 -6.56 -18.11 -8.33
CA THR A 143 -8.00 -18.04 -8.23
C THR A 143 -8.54 -19.46 -8.30
N LYS A 144 -8.86 -20.07 -7.15
CA LYS A 144 -9.75 -21.23 -7.12
C LYS A 144 -11.16 -20.71 -7.38
N SER A 145 -11.47 -20.48 -8.65
CA SER A 145 -12.83 -20.17 -9.11
C SER A 145 -13.75 -21.29 -8.66
N VAL A 146 -14.67 -20.97 -7.75
CA VAL A 146 -15.82 -21.82 -7.47
C VAL A 146 -16.61 -21.90 -8.78
N ILE A 147 -16.81 -23.12 -9.26
CA ILE A 147 -17.74 -23.38 -10.37
C ILE A 147 -19.12 -23.30 -9.74
N GLU A 148 -19.82 -22.19 -9.97
CA GLU A 148 -21.25 -22.09 -9.72
C GLU A 148 -21.95 -22.50 -11.03
N GLU A 149 -22.26 -23.80 -11.13
CA GLU A 149 -23.29 -24.28 -12.04
C GLU A 149 -24.64 -24.04 -11.35
N GLY A 150 -25.51 -23.35 -12.08
CA GLY A 150 -26.70 -22.71 -11.52
C GLY A 150 -27.72 -23.64 -10.88
N GLY A 151 -28.42 -23.05 -9.91
CA GLY A 151 -29.66 -23.53 -9.33
C GLY A 151 -29.72 -23.26 -7.83
N ASP A 152 -30.21 -22.07 -7.42
CA ASP A 152 -31.07 -21.85 -6.23
C ASP A 152 -31.10 -20.37 -5.80
N GLU A 153 -31.93 -19.55 -6.47
CA GLU A 153 -32.31 -18.23 -5.93
C GLU A 153 -33.09 -18.33 -4.61
N VAL A 154 -33.52 -19.53 -4.21
CA VAL A 154 -34.27 -19.80 -2.97
C VAL A 154 -33.36 -20.14 -1.76
N ASP A 155 -32.10 -20.54 -1.99
CA ASP A 155 -31.14 -20.90 -0.94
C ASP A 155 -30.33 -19.67 -0.45
N GLU A 156 -30.02 -18.71 -1.34
CA GLU A 156 -29.19 -17.54 -1.01
C GLU A 156 -29.81 -16.60 0.03
N GLN A 157 -31.11 -16.27 -0.11
CA GLN A 157 -31.82 -15.40 0.86
C GLN A 157 -31.86 -16.02 2.26
N THR A 158 -32.08 -17.35 2.32
CA THR A 158 -32.10 -18.09 3.59
C THR A 158 -30.69 -18.10 4.23
N GLN A 159 -29.63 -18.22 3.43
CA GLN A 159 -28.25 -18.19 3.92
C GLN A 159 -27.83 -16.79 4.41
N GLU A 160 -28.32 -15.73 3.78
CA GLU A 160 -28.09 -14.36 4.21
C GLU A 160 -28.77 -14.06 5.55
N GLU A 161 -30.05 -14.41 5.70
CA GLU A 161 -30.78 -14.27 6.97
C GLU A 161 -30.10 -15.05 8.11
N VAL A 162 -29.68 -16.30 7.86
CA VAL A 162 -28.96 -17.12 8.85
C VAL A 162 -27.61 -16.51 9.21
N PHE A 163 -26.93 -15.87 8.27
CA PHE A 163 -25.68 -15.17 8.55
C PHE A 163 -25.92 -13.94 9.43
N GLU A 164 -26.91 -13.12 9.10
CA GLU A 164 -27.26 -11.93 9.89
C GLU A 164 -27.75 -12.27 11.29
N GLU A 165 -28.53 -13.35 11.44
CA GLU A 165 -28.98 -13.85 12.75
C GLU A 165 -27.78 -14.21 13.62
N LYS A 166 -26.84 -15.01 13.09
CA LYS A 166 -25.60 -15.38 13.81
C LYS A 166 -24.75 -14.17 14.14
N LEU A 167 -24.68 -13.19 13.24
CA LEU A 167 -23.96 -11.95 13.51
C LEU A 167 -24.63 -11.14 14.62
N ARG A 168 -25.96 -11.07 14.65
CA ARG A 168 -26.72 -10.42 15.72
C ARG A 168 -26.47 -11.09 17.07
N GLU A 169 -26.52 -12.42 17.12
CA GLU A 169 -26.18 -13.19 18.32
C GLU A 169 -24.74 -12.92 18.80
N ALA A 170 -23.78 -12.82 17.86
CA ALA A 170 -22.40 -12.47 18.20
C ALA A 170 -22.29 -11.04 18.74
N ILE A 171 -23.01 -10.07 18.18
CA ILE A 171 -23.04 -8.69 18.69
C ILE A 171 -23.63 -8.64 20.09
N ASP A 172 -24.75 -9.32 20.34
CA ASP A 172 -25.34 -9.43 21.67
C ASP A 172 -24.37 -10.12 22.66
N GLY A 173 -23.61 -11.09 22.16
CA GLY A 173 -22.57 -11.82 22.88
C GLY A 173 -21.43 -10.96 23.43
N ILE A 174 -21.19 -9.77 22.86
CA ILE A 174 -20.17 -8.81 23.36
C ILE A 174 -20.49 -8.36 24.80
N ASN A 175 -21.76 -8.42 25.23
CA ASN A 175 -22.18 -8.04 26.58
C ASN A 175 -22.31 -9.22 27.55
N GLN A 176 -21.78 -10.40 27.20
CA GLN A 176 -21.81 -11.57 28.10
C GLN A 176 -21.09 -11.32 29.44
N LYS A 177 -21.57 -11.99 30.48
CA LYS A 177 -20.97 -11.92 31.83
C LYS A 177 -19.55 -12.50 31.85
N SER A 178 -19.30 -13.56 31.09
CA SER A 178 -17.98 -14.21 31.05
C SER A 178 -17.02 -13.47 30.11
N ALA A 179 -15.76 -13.29 30.53
CA ALA A 179 -14.75 -12.61 29.72
C ALA A 179 -14.39 -13.41 28.45
N GLN A 180 -14.32 -14.74 28.55
CA GLN A 180 -14.08 -15.62 27.40
C GLN A 180 -15.23 -15.55 26.38
N GLY A 181 -16.46 -15.45 26.87
CA GLY A 181 -17.64 -15.29 26.04
C GLY A 181 -17.65 -13.99 25.25
N ARG A 182 -17.33 -12.86 25.91
CA ARG A 182 -17.14 -11.56 25.23
C ARG A 182 -16.02 -11.62 24.20
N THR A 183 -14.88 -12.19 24.56
CA THR A 183 -13.72 -12.34 23.65
C THR A 183 -14.10 -13.12 22.40
N SER A 184 -14.74 -14.28 22.56
CA SER A 184 -15.16 -15.13 21.44
C SER A 184 -16.20 -14.44 20.55
N SER A 185 -17.05 -13.62 21.14
CA SER A 185 -18.07 -12.83 20.44
C SER A 185 -17.43 -11.71 19.60
N LEU A 186 -16.50 -10.93 20.17
CA LEU A 186 -15.72 -9.93 19.45
C LEU A 186 -14.97 -10.53 18.25
N GLU A 187 -14.31 -11.68 18.45
CA GLU A 187 -13.62 -12.39 17.38
C GLU A 187 -14.58 -12.90 16.30
N SER A 188 -15.79 -13.31 16.68
CA SER A 188 -16.81 -13.79 15.73
C SER A 188 -17.35 -12.64 14.88
N VAL A 189 -17.58 -11.47 15.47
CA VAL A 189 -17.93 -10.25 14.72
C VAL A 189 -16.80 -9.85 13.77
N ALA A 190 -15.54 -9.85 14.24
CA ALA A 190 -14.39 -9.54 13.38
C ALA A 190 -14.27 -10.50 12.18
N LYS A 191 -14.49 -11.80 12.41
CA LYS A 191 -14.52 -12.82 11.33
C LYS A 191 -15.67 -12.57 10.35
N ALA A 192 -16.84 -12.17 10.84
CA ALA A 192 -17.97 -11.84 9.97
C ALA A 192 -17.67 -10.62 9.08
N PHE A 193 -17.11 -9.55 9.66
CA PHE A 193 -16.70 -8.34 8.94
C PHE A 193 -15.56 -8.57 7.95
N THR A 194 -14.79 -9.63 8.14
CA THR A 194 -13.77 -10.07 7.19
C THR A 194 -14.37 -10.87 6.03
N LYS A 195 -15.46 -11.59 6.28
CA LYS A 195 -16.06 -12.54 5.34
C LYS A 195 -17.10 -11.91 4.42
N LYS A 196 -17.73 -10.79 4.82
CA LYS A 196 -18.76 -10.09 4.05
C LYS A 196 -18.62 -8.57 4.21
N CYS A 197 -18.88 -7.83 3.14
CA CYS A 197 -19.07 -6.38 3.18
C CYS A 197 -20.58 -6.07 3.36
N ILE A 198 -20.96 -5.53 4.52
CA ILE A 198 -22.38 -5.35 4.95
C ILE A 198 -22.59 -3.97 5.62
N PRO A 199 -22.36 -2.86 4.89
CA PRO A 199 -22.34 -1.51 5.46
C PRO A 199 -23.66 -1.13 6.15
N ASP A 200 -24.81 -1.38 5.53
CA ASP A 200 -26.13 -0.98 6.05
C ASP A 200 -26.45 -1.66 7.39
N PHE A 201 -26.26 -2.98 7.47
CA PHE A 201 -26.47 -3.75 8.70
C PHE A 201 -25.60 -3.25 9.86
N VAL A 202 -24.35 -2.86 9.55
CA VAL A 202 -23.37 -2.37 10.51
C VAL A 202 -23.68 -0.94 10.95
N SER A 203 -24.08 -0.07 10.01
CA SER A 203 -24.49 1.31 10.29
C SER A 203 -25.60 1.36 11.34
N ASP A 204 -26.65 0.55 11.18
CA ASP A 204 -27.77 0.43 12.12
C ASP A 204 -27.35 0.04 13.55
N ARG A 205 -26.18 -0.61 13.71
CA ARG A 205 -25.69 -1.17 14.98
C ARG A 205 -24.39 -0.52 15.46
N ARG A 206 -23.94 0.54 14.79
CA ARG A 206 -22.65 1.20 15.02
C ARG A 206 -22.45 1.60 16.47
N MET A 207 -23.47 2.18 17.10
CA MET A 207 -23.39 2.61 18.50
C MET A 207 -23.18 1.44 19.47
N THR A 208 -23.90 0.33 19.28
CA THR A 208 -23.77 -0.88 20.12
C THR A 208 -22.41 -1.54 19.96
N LEU A 209 -21.93 -1.63 18.71
CA LEU A 209 -20.59 -2.15 18.41
C LEU A 209 -19.50 -1.29 19.04
N THR A 210 -19.61 0.04 18.91
CA THR A 210 -18.64 0.99 19.45
C THR A 210 -18.59 0.93 20.98
N ASP A 211 -19.74 0.95 21.67
CA ASP A 211 -19.80 0.81 23.14
C ASP A 211 -19.24 -0.55 23.60
N GLY A 212 -19.53 -1.62 22.87
CA GLY A 212 -18.99 -2.96 23.14
C GLY A 212 -17.47 -3.01 23.04
N ILE A 213 -16.89 -2.43 21.99
CA ILE A 213 -15.44 -2.32 21.78
C ILE A 213 -14.81 -1.46 22.89
N GLU A 214 -15.36 -0.25 23.12
CA GLU A 214 -14.85 0.71 24.10
C GLU A 214 -14.82 0.09 25.51
N ARG A 215 -15.91 -0.58 25.92
CA ARG A 215 -16.02 -1.26 27.20
C ARG A 215 -15.01 -2.38 27.35
N SER A 216 -14.83 -3.19 26.30
CA SER A 216 -13.88 -4.30 26.28
C SER A 216 -12.43 -3.81 26.37
N LEU A 217 -12.12 -2.65 25.77
CA LEU A 217 -10.80 -2.00 25.90
C LEU A 217 -10.58 -1.44 27.32
N LYS A 218 -11.58 -0.75 27.90
CA LYS A 218 -11.49 -0.13 29.24
C LYS A 218 -11.43 -1.15 30.38
N LYS A 219 -12.32 -2.15 30.33
CA LYS A 219 -12.58 -3.08 31.45
C LYS A 219 -12.03 -4.48 31.21
N GLY A 220 -11.86 -4.88 29.96
CA GLY A 220 -11.29 -6.18 29.61
C GLY A 220 -9.78 -6.25 29.90
N ARG A 221 -9.22 -7.44 29.70
CA ARG A 221 -7.78 -7.72 29.87
C ARG A 221 -7.30 -8.70 28.82
N GLY A 222 -6.01 -8.61 28.46
CA GLY A 222 -5.33 -9.60 27.63
C GLY A 222 -6.01 -9.80 26.28
N SER A 223 -6.48 -11.03 26.02
CA SER A 223 -7.13 -11.40 24.75
C SER A 223 -8.41 -10.61 24.45
N GLU A 224 -9.17 -10.19 25.48
CA GLU A 224 -10.40 -9.41 25.28
C GLU A 224 -10.08 -8.03 24.68
N GLN A 225 -9.06 -7.35 25.21
CA GLN A 225 -8.59 -6.06 24.68
C GLN A 225 -7.98 -6.24 23.29
N ALA A 226 -7.23 -7.31 23.06
CA ALA A 226 -6.66 -7.62 21.75
C ALA A 226 -7.74 -7.85 20.68
N ALA A 227 -8.81 -8.59 21.00
CA ALA A 227 -9.94 -8.83 20.12
C ALA A 227 -10.73 -7.54 19.83
N ALA A 228 -10.98 -6.73 20.86
CA ALA A 228 -11.64 -5.43 20.71
C ALA A 228 -10.84 -4.47 19.82
N ALA A 229 -9.52 -4.37 20.05
CA ALA A 229 -8.64 -3.54 19.23
C ALA A 229 -8.62 -4.00 17.76
N GLN A 230 -8.66 -5.30 17.50
CA GLN A 230 -8.73 -5.83 16.13
C GLN A 230 -10.07 -5.52 15.44
N LEU A 231 -11.18 -5.49 16.20
CA LEU A 231 -12.49 -5.18 15.65
C LEU A 231 -12.68 -3.69 15.31
N ALA A 232 -12.02 -2.79 16.04
CA ALA A 232 -12.13 -1.33 15.85
C ALA A 232 -11.90 -0.87 14.39
N PRO A 233 -10.75 -1.16 13.74
CA PRO A 233 -10.55 -0.75 12.35
C PRO A 233 -11.47 -1.50 11.36
N LEU A 234 -11.87 -2.75 11.64
CA LEU A 234 -12.83 -3.47 10.79
C LEU A 234 -14.20 -2.79 10.78
N LEU A 235 -14.64 -2.25 11.93
CA LEU A 235 -15.86 -1.45 12.01
C LEU A 235 -15.75 -0.23 11.10
N CYS A 236 -14.63 0.49 11.12
CA CYS A 236 -14.41 1.63 10.22
C CYS A 236 -14.39 1.20 8.74
N VAL A 237 -13.78 0.06 8.41
CA VAL A 237 -13.77 -0.48 7.04
C VAL A 237 -15.18 -0.82 6.55
N GLN A 238 -16.05 -1.35 7.43
CA GLN A 238 -17.44 -1.66 7.08
C GLN A 238 -18.29 -0.40 6.89
N LEU A 239 -18.08 0.63 7.71
CA LEU A 239 -18.83 1.90 7.62
C LEU A 239 -18.44 2.75 6.42
N GLY A 240 -17.22 2.55 5.89
CA GLY A 240 -16.74 3.29 4.73
C GLY A 240 -16.25 4.70 5.05
N ALA A 241 -16.05 5.51 4.01
CA ALA A 241 -15.66 6.92 4.16
C ALA A 241 -16.87 7.77 4.61
N GLY A 242 -16.76 8.46 5.75
CA GLY A 242 -17.76 9.42 6.18
C GLY A 242 -17.82 9.65 7.70
N ASP A 243 -18.75 10.53 8.09
CA ASP A 243 -18.93 11.00 9.48
C ASP A 243 -19.09 9.84 10.48
N GLU A 244 -19.75 8.74 10.07
CA GLU A 244 -19.98 7.58 10.92
C GLU A 244 -18.69 6.91 11.39
N ALA A 245 -17.75 6.66 10.47
CA ALA A 245 -16.46 6.08 10.78
C ALA A 245 -15.59 7.06 11.58
N GLU A 246 -15.64 8.36 11.25
CA GLU A 246 -14.94 9.38 12.03
C GLU A 246 -15.40 9.45 13.49
N GLU A 247 -16.71 9.38 13.74
CA GLU A 247 -17.26 9.35 15.10
C GLU A 247 -16.77 8.14 15.89
N VAL A 248 -16.73 6.97 15.24
CA VAL A 248 -16.17 5.74 15.85
C VAL A 248 -14.70 5.94 16.21
N CYS A 249 -13.89 6.47 15.28
CA CYS A 249 -12.48 6.77 15.55
C CYS A 249 -12.32 7.76 16.70
N LYS A 250 -13.08 8.86 16.73
CA LYS A 250 -13.05 9.87 17.80
C LYS A 250 -13.33 9.26 19.18
N LEU A 251 -14.23 8.28 19.27
CA LEU A 251 -14.57 7.59 20.53
C LEU A 251 -13.52 6.54 20.93
N LEU A 252 -13.01 5.76 19.98
CA LEU A 252 -12.14 4.63 20.28
C LEU A 252 -10.65 4.99 20.41
N THR A 253 -10.17 5.99 19.66
CA THR A 253 -8.75 6.40 19.64
C THR A 253 -8.19 6.72 21.04
N PRO A 254 -8.87 7.52 21.90
CA PRO A 254 -8.36 7.80 23.24
C PRO A 254 -8.18 6.54 24.09
N VAL A 255 -9.10 5.58 23.98
CA VAL A 255 -9.08 4.35 24.78
C VAL A 255 -8.02 3.38 24.27
N LEU A 256 -7.89 3.25 22.95
CA LEU A 256 -6.82 2.48 22.32
C LEU A 256 -5.45 3.03 22.72
N SER A 257 -5.28 4.36 22.74
CA SER A 257 -4.04 5.02 23.15
C SER A 257 -3.68 4.72 24.60
N VAL A 258 -4.65 4.76 25.52
CA VAL A 258 -4.44 4.37 26.92
C VAL A 258 -3.93 2.93 27.02
N VAL A 259 -4.56 1.98 26.32
CA VAL A 259 -4.14 0.57 26.38
C VAL A 259 -2.77 0.36 25.73
N ALA A 260 -2.46 1.03 24.61
CA ALA A 260 -1.17 0.91 23.93
C ALA A 260 0.02 1.31 24.82
N HIS A 261 -0.16 2.33 25.67
CA HIS A 261 0.88 2.88 26.54
C HIS A 261 0.83 2.34 27.98
N ASP A 262 -0.19 1.57 28.36
CA ASP A 262 -0.27 0.92 29.66
C ASP A 262 0.74 -0.22 29.76
N THR A 263 1.84 0.00 30.49
CA THR A 263 2.89 -1.00 30.70
C THR A 263 2.44 -2.22 31.50
N SER A 264 1.29 -2.15 32.18
CA SER A 264 0.68 -3.29 32.89
C SER A 264 -0.21 -4.16 31.97
N ALA A 265 -0.59 -3.65 30.80
CA ALA A 265 -1.34 -4.42 29.81
C ALA A 265 -0.43 -5.42 29.09
N SER A 266 -1.01 -6.53 28.64
CA SER A 266 -0.25 -7.56 27.90
C SER A 266 0.35 -7.01 26.61
N TYR A 267 1.56 -7.43 26.24
CA TYR A 267 2.20 -7.01 24.99
C TYR A 267 1.33 -7.25 23.75
N GLN A 268 0.59 -8.36 23.72
CA GLN A 268 -0.34 -8.67 22.62
C GLN A 268 -1.44 -7.61 22.48
N ALA A 269 -2.12 -7.24 23.57
CA ALA A 269 -3.16 -6.22 23.55
C ALA A 269 -2.60 -4.86 23.12
N ARG A 270 -1.45 -4.48 23.66
CA ARG A 270 -0.74 -3.24 23.30
C ARG A 270 -0.41 -3.19 21.81
N ALA A 271 0.15 -4.28 21.27
CA ALA A 271 0.53 -4.37 19.87
C ALA A 271 -0.68 -4.25 18.93
N LYS A 272 -1.81 -4.89 19.30
CA LYS A 272 -3.06 -4.76 18.56
C LYS A 272 -3.63 -3.35 18.65
N CYS A 273 -3.49 -2.66 19.79
CA CYS A 273 -3.91 -1.27 19.94
C CYS A 273 -3.06 -0.31 19.09
N CYS A 274 -1.73 -0.49 19.03
CA CYS A 274 -0.87 0.32 18.15
C CYS A 274 -1.30 0.21 16.69
N TRP A 275 -1.54 -1.02 16.23
CA TRP A 275 -2.03 -1.26 14.87
C TRP A 275 -3.42 -0.67 14.62
N ALA A 276 -4.35 -0.84 15.56
CA ALA A 276 -5.69 -0.28 15.46
C ALA A 276 -5.65 1.25 15.39
N LEU A 277 -4.81 1.91 16.20
CA LEU A 277 -4.62 3.35 16.18
C LEU A 277 -4.09 3.84 14.83
N GLY A 278 -3.01 3.22 14.32
CA GLY A 278 -2.43 3.61 13.04
C GLY A 278 -3.42 3.45 11.90
N LEU A 279 -4.15 2.33 11.86
CA LEU A 279 -5.13 2.08 10.80
C LEU A 279 -6.38 2.97 10.95
N CYS A 280 -6.92 3.16 12.16
CA CYS A 280 -8.04 4.07 12.37
C CYS A 280 -7.69 5.51 11.97
N SER A 281 -6.48 5.98 12.30
CA SER A 281 -6.01 7.31 11.92
C SER A 281 -5.80 7.44 10.41
N PHE A 282 -5.31 6.38 9.75
CA PHE A 282 -5.22 6.31 8.29
C PHE A 282 -6.60 6.40 7.62
N LEU A 283 -7.61 5.71 8.18
CA LEU A 283 -8.95 5.69 7.61
C LEU A 283 -9.76 6.98 7.88
N SER A 284 -9.55 7.64 9.01
CA SER A 284 -10.38 8.80 9.40
C SER A 284 -9.94 10.14 8.81
N GLY A 285 -8.78 10.24 8.16
CA GLY A 285 -8.32 11.47 7.51
C GLY A 285 -8.25 12.69 8.44
N GLY A 286 -7.67 12.50 9.63
CA GLY A 286 -7.53 13.56 10.65
C GLY A 286 -6.51 14.65 10.28
N GLU A 287 -6.41 15.68 11.12
CA GLU A 287 -5.43 16.74 10.95
C GLU A 287 -4.00 16.18 11.06
N MET A 288 -3.07 16.67 10.24
CA MET A 288 -1.69 16.16 10.22
C MET A 288 -0.98 16.33 11.58
N ALA A 289 -1.33 17.36 12.36
CA ALA A 289 -0.82 17.55 13.71
C ALA A 289 -1.17 16.37 14.65
N ASP A 290 -2.39 15.83 14.54
CA ASP A 290 -2.82 14.67 15.34
C ASP A 290 -2.09 13.40 14.87
N VAL A 291 -1.87 13.26 13.57
CA VAL A 291 -1.09 12.15 12.98
C VAL A 291 0.34 12.18 13.49
N ILE A 292 1.00 13.34 13.46
CA ILE A 292 2.35 13.52 13.99
C ILE A 292 2.38 13.17 15.48
N GLN A 293 1.47 13.72 16.30
CA GLN A 293 1.41 13.39 17.73
C GLN A 293 1.26 11.88 18.00
N LEU A 294 0.46 11.19 17.18
CA LEU A 294 0.31 9.74 17.28
C LEU A 294 1.61 9.02 16.87
N MET A 295 2.28 9.47 15.82
CA MET A 295 3.61 8.99 15.41
C MET A 295 4.63 9.18 16.54
N GLU A 296 4.66 10.34 17.20
CA GLU A 296 5.55 10.59 18.34
C GLU A 296 5.31 9.55 19.45
N SER A 297 4.03 9.28 19.74
CA SER A 297 3.66 8.30 20.75
C SER A 297 4.13 6.88 20.41
N PHE A 298 4.04 6.46 19.13
CA PHE A 298 4.56 5.15 18.71
C PHE A 298 6.07 5.05 18.85
N GLU A 299 6.82 6.12 18.59
CA GLU A 299 8.26 6.14 18.80
C GLU A 299 8.62 5.92 20.28
N THR A 300 7.86 6.47 21.22
CA THR A 300 8.09 6.17 22.65
C THR A 300 7.96 4.68 22.98
N VAL A 301 7.21 3.91 22.18
CA VAL A 301 7.07 2.46 22.34
C VAL A 301 8.25 1.72 21.71
N PHE A 302 8.59 1.97 20.45
CA PHE A 302 9.61 1.18 19.76
C PHE A 302 11.06 1.65 20.00
N SER A 303 11.28 2.86 20.51
CA SER A 303 12.60 3.39 20.88
C SER A 303 13.33 2.53 21.92
N GLY A 304 12.60 1.71 22.69
CA GLY A 304 13.22 0.68 23.55
C GLY A 304 14.04 -0.37 22.80
N SER A 305 13.95 -0.43 21.47
CA SER A 305 14.78 -1.26 20.59
C SER A 305 15.96 -0.54 19.95
N TYR A 306 16.13 0.77 20.12
CA TYR A 306 17.32 1.50 19.67
C TYR A 306 18.59 1.01 20.39
N LEU A 307 19.76 1.29 19.82
CA LEU A 307 21.01 1.00 20.51
C LEU A 307 21.08 1.83 21.79
N LYS A 308 21.69 1.23 22.81
CA LYS A 308 22.02 1.97 24.04
C LYS A 308 23.10 3.00 23.72
N GLY A 309 23.26 4.03 24.54
CA GLY A 309 24.28 5.08 24.33
C GLY A 309 25.75 4.60 24.28
N ASN A 310 26.01 3.31 24.55
CA ASN A 310 27.30 2.65 24.36
C ASN A 310 27.39 1.80 23.06
N GLY A 311 26.43 1.93 22.15
CA GLY A 311 26.34 1.19 20.88
C GLY A 311 25.91 -0.27 21.00
N THR A 312 25.47 -0.73 22.18
CA THR A 312 25.06 -2.13 22.37
C THR A 312 23.58 -2.35 22.08
N VAL A 313 23.26 -3.48 21.43
CA VAL A 313 21.89 -3.90 21.14
C VAL A 313 21.16 -4.23 22.45
N PRO A 314 19.95 -3.69 22.69
CA PRO A 314 19.19 -3.98 23.89
C PRO A 314 18.70 -5.44 23.93
N VAL A 315 18.63 -6.00 25.13
CA VAL A 315 18.05 -7.33 25.37
C VAL A 315 16.54 -7.17 25.53
N VAL A 316 15.81 -7.48 24.47
CA VAL A 316 14.35 -7.36 24.40
C VAL A 316 13.75 -8.77 24.30
N SER A 317 12.65 -9.07 25.01
CA SER A 317 11.93 -10.33 24.87
C SER A 317 11.25 -10.43 23.49
N ALA A 318 10.94 -11.63 23.02
CA ALA A 318 10.25 -11.80 21.73
C ALA A 318 8.89 -11.09 21.71
N GLU A 319 8.12 -11.17 22.79
CA GLU A 319 6.80 -10.53 22.90
C GLU A 319 6.88 -8.99 22.88
N LEU A 320 7.87 -8.42 23.59
CA LEU A 320 8.10 -6.98 23.58
C LEU A 320 8.62 -6.51 22.21
N ALA A 321 9.45 -7.31 21.54
CA ALA A 321 9.90 -7.02 20.19
C ALA A 321 8.75 -7.04 19.16
N SER A 322 7.78 -7.96 19.30
CA SER A 322 6.56 -7.94 18.48
C SER A 322 5.72 -6.68 18.72
N LEU A 323 5.68 -6.15 19.95
CA LEU A 323 5.05 -4.86 20.24
C LEU A 323 5.80 -3.71 19.55
N HIS A 324 7.14 -3.66 19.65
CA HIS A 324 7.94 -2.62 18.98
C HIS A 324 7.77 -2.68 17.45
N ALA A 325 7.77 -3.87 16.86
CA ALA A 325 7.53 -4.05 15.44
C ALA A 325 6.12 -3.59 15.03
N ALA A 326 5.11 -3.86 15.85
CA ALA A 326 3.75 -3.38 15.62
C ALA A 326 3.65 -1.85 15.66
N ALA A 327 4.27 -1.21 16.67
CA ALA A 327 4.29 0.26 16.79
C ALA A 327 5.04 0.92 15.62
N LEU A 328 6.22 0.40 15.26
CA LEU A 328 7.00 0.90 14.12
C LEU A 328 6.25 0.71 12.79
N SER A 329 5.55 -0.42 12.64
CA SER A 329 4.78 -0.68 11.43
C SER A 329 3.53 0.21 11.32
N ALA A 330 2.89 0.54 12.45
CA ALA A 330 1.80 1.52 12.50
C ALA A 330 2.32 2.94 12.21
N TRP A 331 3.48 3.32 12.75
CA TRP A 331 4.19 4.56 12.43
C TRP A 331 4.49 4.66 10.92
N ASN A 332 5.00 3.58 10.33
CA ASN A 332 5.29 3.47 8.90
C ASN A 332 4.01 3.60 8.04
N LEU A 333 2.86 3.09 8.50
CA LEU A 333 1.59 3.31 7.81
C LEU A 333 1.21 4.81 7.81
N LEU A 334 1.39 5.51 8.93
CA LEU A 334 1.08 6.94 9.02
C LEU A 334 2.01 7.80 8.15
N LEU A 335 3.26 7.36 7.94
CA LEU A 335 4.18 8.00 7.01
C LEU A 335 3.59 8.09 5.58
N THR A 336 2.72 7.13 5.18
CA THR A 336 2.05 7.16 3.86
C THR A 336 1.03 8.29 3.69
N LEU A 337 0.66 8.99 4.78
CA LEU A 337 -0.25 10.14 4.74
C LEU A 337 0.48 11.47 4.56
N MET A 338 1.79 11.52 4.83
CA MET A 338 2.58 12.74 4.79
C MET A 338 2.96 13.10 3.35
N ALA A 339 3.07 14.41 3.07
CA ALA A 339 3.56 14.84 1.77
C ALA A 339 5.07 14.58 1.65
N PRO A 340 5.58 14.27 0.44
CA PRO A 340 7.02 14.07 0.20
C PRO A 340 7.91 15.20 0.73
N CYS A 341 7.48 16.46 0.57
CA CYS A 341 8.19 17.64 1.08
C CYS A 341 8.29 17.64 2.62
N ASP A 342 7.21 17.28 3.30
CA ASP A 342 7.19 17.24 4.77
C ASP A 342 8.12 16.14 5.27
N ILE A 343 8.15 14.97 4.63
CA ILE A 343 9.06 13.88 5.00
C ILE A 343 10.52 14.27 4.76
N TYR A 344 10.82 14.91 3.63
CA TYR A 344 12.15 15.44 3.36
C TYR A 344 12.59 16.37 4.50
N MET A 345 11.75 17.31 4.92
CA MET A 345 12.06 18.19 6.04
C MET A 345 12.18 17.42 7.36
N PHE A 346 11.21 16.56 7.68
CA PHE A 346 11.11 15.79 8.92
C PHE A 346 12.32 14.86 9.13
N MET A 347 12.82 14.24 8.06
CA MET A 347 13.89 13.22 8.09
C MET A 347 15.20 13.66 7.41
N SER A 348 15.39 14.96 7.18
CA SER A 348 16.67 15.51 6.71
C SER A 348 17.68 15.60 7.85
N GLU A 349 18.98 15.58 7.50
CA GLU A 349 20.08 15.70 8.47
C GLU A 349 20.08 17.03 9.23
N GLU A 350 19.39 18.04 8.71
CA GLU A 350 19.32 19.41 9.25
C GLU A 350 18.07 19.64 10.12
N SER A 351 17.22 18.62 10.31
CA SER A 351 15.99 18.77 11.07
C SER A 351 16.21 18.59 12.58
N ASP A 352 15.73 19.57 13.36
CA ASP A 352 15.62 19.50 14.82
C ASP A 352 14.28 18.86 15.27
N GLU A 353 13.50 18.29 14.34
CA GLU A 353 12.16 17.77 14.60
C GLU A 353 12.16 16.38 15.28
N PHE A 354 11.05 16.05 15.96
CA PHE A 354 10.82 14.77 16.66
C PHE A 354 10.61 13.63 15.65
N ALA A 355 11.62 13.29 14.86
CA ALA A 355 11.56 12.20 13.91
C ALA A 355 12.69 11.21 14.16
N PRO A 356 12.43 9.88 14.06
CA PRO A 356 13.51 8.92 14.05
C PRO A 356 14.36 9.16 12.81
N GLN A 357 15.60 9.56 13.02
CA GLN A 357 16.55 9.79 11.94
C GLN A 357 16.86 8.45 11.25
N ILE A 358 17.23 8.49 9.96
CA ILE A 358 17.57 7.26 9.19
C ILE A 358 18.63 6.41 9.90
N ASN A 359 19.57 7.06 10.60
CA ASN A 359 20.57 6.36 11.41
C ASN A 359 19.96 5.58 12.58
N GLN A 360 18.97 6.14 13.28
CA GLN A 360 18.25 5.45 14.35
C GLN A 360 17.38 4.31 13.82
N LEU A 361 16.76 4.47 12.65
CA LEU A 361 16.07 3.36 11.98
C LEU A 361 17.05 2.26 11.56
N SER A 362 18.26 2.62 11.12
CA SER A 362 19.33 1.69 10.78
C SER A 362 19.85 0.90 11.98
N GLU A 363 19.75 1.43 13.20
CA GLU A 363 20.06 0.69 14.44
C GLU A 363 19.08 -0.47 14.68
N LEU A 364 17.80 -0.30 14.33
CA LEU A 364 16.78 -1.33 14.50
C LEU A 364 17.04 -2.56 13.62
N LEU A 365 17.81 -2.39 12.53
CA LEU A 365 18.27 -3.49 11.67
C LEU A 365 19.22 -4.46 12.40
N ASP A 366 19.86 -4.03 13.48
CA ASP A 366 20.77 -4.85 14.30
C ASP A 366 20.03 -5.68 15.37
N SER A 367 18.70 -5.50 15.50
CA SER A 367 17.86 -6.26 16.43
C SER A 367 17.99 -7.78 16.19
N PRO A 368 17.97 -8.63 17.24
CA PRO A 368 17.95 -10.08 17.07
C PRO A 368 16.59 -10.60 16.56
N HIS A 369 15.53 -9.81 16.69
CA HIS A 369 14.16 -10.19 16.33
C HIS A 369 13.83 -9.84 14.89
N LEU A 370 13.36 -10.84 14.13
CA LEU A 370 13.06 -10.67 12.71
C LEU A 370 12.05 -9.55 12.46
N ASP A 371 10.92 -9.55 13.19
CA ASP A 371 9.81 -8.62 12.95
C ASP A 371 10.24 -7.15 13.06
N VAL A 372 11.13 -6.83 14.01
CA VAL A 372 11.69 -5.48 14.17
C VAL A 372 12.55 -5.10 12.97
N ARG A 373 13.42 -6.01 12.51
CA ARG A 373 14.25 -5.76 11.32
C ARG A 373 13.38 -5.54 10.08
N MET A 374 12.37 -6.39 9.89
CA MET A 374 11.44 -6.28 8.75
C MET A 374 10.71 -4.94 8.75
N ALA A 375 10.12 -4.56 9.89
CA ALA A 375 9.43 -3.29 10.02
C ALA A 375 10.37 -2.09 9.76
N ALA A 376 11.59 -2.11 10.33
CA ALA A 376 12.57 -1.04 10.13
C ALA A 376 13.03 -0.94 8.67
N GLY A 377 13.31 -2.06 8.01
CA GLY A 377 13.70 -2.08 6.60
C GLY A 377 12.61 -1.53 5.68
N GLU A 378 11.34 -1.88 5.92
CA GLU A 378 10.21 -1.33 5.17
C GLU A 378 10.01 0.17 5.45
N THR A 379 10.21 0.63 6.68
CA THR A 379 10.15 2.06 7.03
C THR A 379 11.23 2.85 6.31
N ILE A 380 12.46 2.31 6.28
CA ILE A 380 13.57 2.93 5.56
C ILE A 380 13.27 3.02 4.06
N ALA A 381 12.77 1.94 3.45
CA ALA A 381 12.40 1.96 2.03
C ALA A 381 11.35 3.04 1.74
N LEU A 382 10.29 3.15 2.55
CA LEU A 382 9.26 4.16 2.38
C LEU A 382 9.78 5.59 2.59
N ALA A 383 10.63 5.80 3.60
CA ALA A 383 11.25 7.10 3.84
C ALA A 383 12.13 7.54 2.68
N TYR A 384 12.91 6.61 2.10
CA TYR A 384 13.69 6.86 0.89
C TYR A 384 12.79 7.18 -0.31
N GLU A 385 11.66 6.50 -0.46
CA GLU A 385 10.71 6.75 -1.54
C GLU A 385 10.16 8.17 -1.51
N LEU A 386 9.59 8.55 -0.37
CA LEU A 386 8.95 9.84 -0.22
C LEU A 386 9.99 10.98 -0.16
N GLY A 387 11.15 10.74 0.45
CA GLY A 387 12.25 11.72 0.47
C GLY A 387 12.83 11.98 -0.93
N ARG A 388 13.05 10.93 -1.73
CA ARG A 388 13.58 11.05 -3.10
C ARG A 388 12.58 11.59 -4.10
N GLU A 389 11.29 11.35 -3.89
CA GLU A 389 10.23 11.97 -4.68
C GLU A 389 10.29 13.51 -4.58
N HIS A 390 10.67 14.05 -3.41
CA HIS A 390 10.90 15.49 -3.26
C HIS A 390 12.29 15.92 -3.74
N ASN A 391 13.34 15.17 -3.38
CA ASN A 391 14.72 15.49 -3.72
C ASN A 391 15.55 14.22 -3.93
N GLU A 392 15.99 13.99 -5.17
CA GLU A 392 16.76 12.80 -5.58
C GLU A 392 18.05 12.56 -4.75
N ASP A 393 18.63 13.61 -4.15
CA ASP A 393 19.83 13.52 -3.31
C ASP A 393 19.54 13.17 -1.84
N PHE A 394 18.27 12.91 -1.48
CA PHE A 394 17.88 12.55 -0.11
C PHE A 394 18.72 11.40 0.44
N GLN A 395 19.39 11.67 1.57
CA GLN A 395 20.21 10.71 2.34
C GLN A 395 21.38 10.09 1.57
N ARG A 396 21.80 10.68 0.45
CA ARG A 396 22.86 10.15 -0.43
C ARG A 396 24.19 9.89 0.29
N ALA A 397 24.53 10.70 1.29
CA ALA A 397 25.75 10.53 2.09
C ALA A 397 25.70 9.30 3.01
N ASN A 398 24.52 8.97 3.54
CA ASN A 398 24.30 7.85 4.47
C ASN A 398 24.02 6.53 3.75
N THR A 399 23.57 6.58 2.49
CA THR A 399 23.23 5.41 1.66
C THR A 399 24.31 4.32 1.66
N PRO A 400 25.62 4.59 1.49
CA PRO A 400 26.63 3.53 1.42
C PRO A 400 26.71 2.68 2.70
N GLN A 401 26.69 3.31 3.87
CA GLN A 401 26.78 2.61 5.16
C GLN A 401 25.52 1.79 5.44
N LEU A 402 24.36 2.34 5.09
CA LEU A 402 23.09 1.64 5.18
C LEU A 402 23.04 0.43 4.21
N ALA A 403 23.49 0.61 2.97
CA ALA A 403 23.52 -0.44 1.96
C ALA A 403 24.37 -1.65 2.40
N ASP A 404 25.51 -1.42 3.06
CA ASP A 404 26.32 -2.51 3.62
C ASP A 404 25.55 -3.35 4.65
N LYS A 405 24.80 -2.71 5.56
CA LYS A 405 23.93 -3.42 6.52
C LYS A 405 22.82 -4.20 5.81
N LEU A 406 22.12 -3.55 4.87
CA LEU A 406 21.05 -4.18 4.10
C LEU A 406 21.57 -5.40 3.30
N ARG A 407 22.77 -5.30 2.71
CA ARG A 407 23.43 -6.38 1.98
C ARG A 407 23.77 -7.58 2.87
N GLN A 408 24.20 -7.33 4.11
CA GLN A 408 24.43 -8.41 5.09
C GLN A 408 23.11 -9.13 5.43
N LEU A 409 22.01 -8.40 5.60
CA LEU A 409 20.69 -8.98 5.88
C LEU A 409 20.10 -9.73 4.67
N ALA A 410 20.34 -9.23 3.46
CA ALA A 410 19.95 -9.82 2.18
C ALA A 410 20.67 -11.15 1.87
N THR A 411 21.89 -11.33 2.38
CA THR A 411 22.74 -12.52 2.16
C THR A 411 22.88 -13.40 3.40
N ASP A 412 22.07 -13.13 4.43
CA ASP A 412 22.17 -13.76 5.73
C ASP A 412 22.16 -15.30 5.67
N SER A 413 23.24 -15.89 6.19
CA SER A 413 23.49 -17.33 6.22
C SER A 413 23.44 -17.93 7.63
N HIS A 414 23.07 -17.15 8.66
CA HIS A 414 23.08 -17.59 10.06
C HIS A 414 22.15 -18.79 10.30
N LYS A 415 22.74 -19.99 10.38
CA LYS A 415 22.01 -21.27 10.49
C LYS A 415 21.21 -21.42 11.78
N TYR A 416 21.51 -20.65 12.83
CA TYR A 416 20.78 -20.67 14.09
C TYR A 416 19.37 -20.06 14.01
N ARG A 417 19.07 -19.27 12.97
CA ARG A 417 17.71 -18.73 12.72
C ARG A 417 16.81 -19.80 12.10
N ALA A 418 15.49 -19.64 12.12
CA ALA A 418 14.61 -20.59 11.41
C ALA A 418 14.79 -20.48 9.88
N LYS A 419 14.62 -21.60 9.15
CA LYS A 419 14.74 -21.61 7.67
C LYS A 419 13.74 -20.66 7.01
N LYS A 420 12.50 -20.65 7.50
CA LYS A 420 11.42 -19.76 7.04
C LYS A 420 11.82 -18.30 7.21
N ASP A 421 12.26 -17.94 8.40
CA ASP A 421 12.65 -16.58 8.79
C ASP A 421 13.79 -16.04 7.93
N ARG A 422 14.83 -16.87 7.72
CA ARG A 422 15.93 -16.50 6.81
C ARG A 422 15.44 -16.25 5.38
N LYS A 423 14.57 -17.11 4.86
CA LYS A 423 14.02 -16.96 3.50
C LYS A 423 13.24 -15.65 3.37
N GLN A 424 12.38 -15.37 4.34
CA GLN A 424 11.60 -14.12 4.39
C GLN A 424 12.53 -12.90 4.45
N GLN A 425 13.48 -12.89 5.38
CA GLN A 425 14.43 -11.79 5.55
C GLN A 425 15.21 -11.55 4.25
N ARG A 426 15.85 -12.58 3.68
CA ARG A 426 16.63 -12.42 2.45
C ARG A 426 15.79 -11.92 1.29
N SER A 427 14.54 -12.37 1.17
CA SER A 427 13.65 -11.87 0.12
C SER A 427 13.40 -10.37 0.29
N SER A 428 12.88 -9.96 1.45
CA SER A 428 12.53 -8.56 1.66
C SER A 428 13.73 -7.63 1.65
N PHE A 429 14.86 -8.01 2.26
CA PHE A 429 16.05 -7.17 2.28
C PHE A 429 16.77 -7.08 0.92
N ARG A 430 16.56 -8.02 0.00
CA ARG A 430 17.01 -7.83 -1.39
C ARG A 430 16.19 -6.75 -2.09
N ASP A 431 14.87 -6.78 -1.93
CA ASP A 431 13.98 -5.79 -2.54
C ASP A 431 14.26 -4.40 -1.95
N ILE A 432 14.41 -4.30 -0.62
CA ILE A 432 14.77 -3.04 0.07
C ILE A 432 16.15 -2.54 -0.37
N LEU A 433 17.16 -3.43 -0.46
CA LEU A 433 18.50 -3.05 -0.90
C LEU A 433 18.47 -2.54 -2.35
N HIS A 434 17.79 -3.23 -3.26
CA HIS A 434 17.64 -2.78 -4.64
C HIS A 434 16.94 -1.43 -4.73
N TYR A 435 15.96 -1.16 -3.88
CA TYR A 435 15.33 0.15 -3.85
C TYR A 435 16.30 1.24 -3.36
N VAL A 436 16.99 1.00 -2.24
CA VAL A 436 17.91 1.96 -1.64
C VAL A 436 19.11 2.24 -2.57
N GLU A 437 19.61 1.26 -3.32
CA GLU A 437 20.76 1.45 -4.23
C GLU A 437 20.36 1.93 -5.63
N ASP A 438 19.33 1.32 -6.22
CA ASP A 438 19.01 1.46 -7.66
C ASP A 438 17.70 2.20 -7.93
N ASP A 439 16.99 2.64 -6.89
CA ASP A 439 15.67 3.30 -6.98
C ASP A 439 14.62 2.47 -7.74
N SER A 440 14.72 1.14 -7.62
CA SER A 440 13.82 0.18 -8.28
C SER A 440 12.64 -0.17 -7.38
N PRO A 441 11.44 0.42 -7.57
CA PRO A 441 10.29 0.17 -6.70
C PRO A 441 9.80 -1.29 -6.80
N PRO A 442 8.95 -1.75 -5.88
CA PRO A 442 8.29 -3.04 -6.02
C PRO A 442 7.45 -3.06 -7.31
N ASP A 443 7.32 -4.24 -7.93
CA ASP A 443 6.38 -4.49 -9.02
C ASP A 443 5.61 -5.77 -8.71
N ILE A 444 4.55 -5.63 -7.89
CA ILE A 444 3.73 -6.76 -7.44
C ILE A 444 2.32 -6.60 -8.01
N GLN A 445 1.85 -7.64 -8.71
CA GLN A 445 0.49 -7.69 -9.25
C GLN A 445 -0.39 -8.61 -8.39
N VAL A 446 -1.37 -8.04 -7.70
CA VAL A 446 -2.36 -8.77 -6.90
C VAL A 446 -3.62 -8.96 -7.73
N ARG A 447 -3.86 -10.19 -8.18
CA ARG A 447 -5.07 -10.54 -8.94
C ARG A 447 -6.23 -10.89 -8.01
N PHE A 448 -7.38 -10.27 -8.22
CA PHE A 448 -8.63 -10.57 -7.53
C PHE A 448 -9.80 -10.54 -8.53
N GLY A 449 -10.54 -11.65 -8.64
CA GLY A 449 -11.59 -11.79 -9.67
C GLY A 449 -11.03 -11.63 -11.09
N GLN A 450 -11.55 -10.65 -11.83
CA GLN A 450 -11.08 -10.27 -13.17
C GLN A 450 -10.22 -8.99 -13.16
N GLU A 451 -9.96 -8.41 -12.00
CA GLU A 451 -9.19 -7.19 -11.82
C GLU A 451 -7.79 -7.51 -11.26
N ASN A 452 -6.86 -6.58 -11.44
CA ASN A 452 -5.51 -6.64 -10.89
C ASN A 452 -5.21 -5.33 -10.18
N LEU A 453 -4.65 -5.42 -8.98
CA LEU A 453 -4.07 -4.31 -8.24
C LEU A 453 -2.55 -4.34 -8.42
N ALA A 454 -2.01 -3.28 -9.02
CA ALA A 454 -0.58 -3.04 -9.06
C ALA A 454 -0.12 -2.39 -7.74
N LEU A 455 0.89 -3.00 -7.11
CA LEU A 455 1.66 -2.41 -6.02
C LEU A 455 3.03 -2.05 -6.58
N ASP A 456 3.09 -0.86 -7.16
CA ASP A 456 4.22 -0.28 -7.88
C ASP A 456 5.01 0.76 -7.06
N SER A 457 4.70 0.89 -5.77
CA SER A 457 5.40 1.72 -4.80
C SER A 457 5.40 1.09 -3.40
N TRP A 458 6.36 1.47 -2.56
CA TRP A 458 6.42 1.07 -1.16
C TRP A 458 5.23 1.62 -0.37
N CYS A 459 4.77 2.83 -0.70
CA CYS A 459 3.59 3.45 -0.13
C CYS A 459 2.35 2.60 -0.36
N ARG A 460 2.05 2.24 -1.62
CA ARG A 460 0.90 1.38 -1.97
C ARG A 460 1.04 -0.01 -1.37
N LYS A 461 2.23 -0.61 -1.41
CA LYS A 461 2.52 -1.91 -0.76
C LYS A 461 2.22 -1.84 0.74
N LYS A 462 2.65 -0.78 1.44
CA LYS A 462 2.46 -0.63 2.88
C LYS A 462 0.99 -0.54 3.26
N GLN A 463 0.22 0.25 2.52
CA GLN A 463 -1.23 0.36 2.72
C GLN A 463 -1.91 -1.00 2.48
N TYR A 464 -1.55 -1.71 1.41
CA TYR A 464 -2.05 -3.06 1.13
C TYR A 464 -1.75 -4.06 2.24
N ASP A 465 -0.52 -4.08 2.76
CA ASP A 465 -0.10 -4.95 3.86
C ASP A 465 -0.88 -4.64 5.15
N ALA A 466 -1.17 -3.36 5.44
CA ALA A 466 -2.00 -2.97 6.57
C ALA A 466 -3.43 -3.52 6.48
N PHE A 467 -4.04 -3.49 5.28
CA PHE A 467 -5.34 -4.11 5.06
C PHE A 467 -5.27 -5.65 5.14
N CYS A 468 -4.22 -6.27 4.61
CA CYS A 468 -4.02 -7.72 4.75
C CYS A 468 -3.93 -8.16 6.22
N GLN A 469 -3.37 -7.32 7.09
CA GLN A 469 -3.29 -7.63 8.50
C GLN A 469 -4.65 -7.67 9.20
N VAL A 470 -5.61 -6.83 8.77
CA VAL A 470 -6.93 -6.76 9.40
C VAL A 470 -7.95 -7.65 8.70
N LEU A 471 -7.94 -7.71 7.36
CA LEU A 471 -8.85 -8.47 6.52
C LEU A 471 -8.36 -9.89 6.24
N GLY A 472 -7.06 -10.18 6.31
CA GLY A 472 -6.53 -11.53 6.07
C GLY A 472 -7.08 -12.17 4.79
N SER A 473 -7.77 -13.31 4.93
CA SER A 473 -8.38 -14.04 3.80
C SER A 473 -9.52 -13.29 3.11
N GLY A 474 -10.11 -12.27 3.75
CA GLY A 474 -11.15 -11.42 3.20
C GLY A 474 -10.66 -10.33 2.25
N MET A 475 -9.35 -10.12 2.12
CA MET A 475 -8.80 -9.00 1.34
C MET A 475 -9.35 -8.92 -0.10
N ASN A 476 -9.38 -10.05 -0.82
CA ASN A 476 -9.88 -10.09 -2.19
C ASN A 476 -11.37 -9.74 -2.32
N LEU A 477 -12.17 -10.11 -1.32
CA LEU A 477 -13.59 -9.75 -1.27
C LEU A 477 -13.74 -8.23 -1.15
N HIS A 478 -13.01 -7.63 -0.20
CA HIS A 478 -13.09 -6.19 0.04
C HIS A 478 -12.51 -5.37 -1.13
N LEU A 479 -11.48 -5.84 -1.81
CA LEU A 479 -11.02 -5.23 -3.07
C LEU A 479 -12.12 -5.24 -4.14
N THR A 480 -13.01 -6.24 -4.12
CA THR A 480 -14.10 -6.37 -5.10
C THR A 480 -15.33 -5.54 -4.70
N GLU A 481 -15.72 -5.57 -3.42
CA GLU A 481 -17.04 -5.13 -2.97
C GLU A 481 -17.04 -3.84 -2.14
N ASN A 482 -15.97 -3.58 -1.39
CA ASN A 482 -15.95 -2.51 -0.40
C ASN A 482 -15.52 -1.19 -1.03
N ASP A 483 -16.44 -0.23 -1.08
CA ASP A 483 -16.24 1.04 -1.77
C ASP A 483 -15.05 1.85 -1.19
N LEU A 484 -14.86 1.86 0.14
CA LEU A 484 -13.71 2.51 0.78
C LEU A 484 -12.37 1.89 0.36
N VAL A 485 -12.26 0.56 0.38
CA VAL A 485 -11.04 -0.14 -0.03
C VAL A 485 -10.76 0.10 -1.52
N ARG A 486 -11.80 0.12 -2.35
CA ARG A 486 -11.66 0.42 -3.78
C ARG A 486 -11.22 1.85 -4.03
N ASP A 487 -11.72 2.81 -3.27
CA ASP A 487 -11.32 4.22 -3.35
C ASP A 487 -9.85 4.40 -2.94
N ILE A 488 -9.43 3.78 -1.84
CA ILE A 488 -8.04 3.86 -1.35
C ILE A 488 -7.04 3.30 -2.37
N PHE A 489 -7.38 2.20 -3.04
CA PHE A 489 -6.52 1.60 -4.07
C PHE A 489 -6.80 2.10 -5.50
N GLU A 490 -7.71 3.07 -5.66
CA GLU A 490 -8.07 3.69 -6.94
C GLU A 490 -8.53 2.66 -7.99
N LEU A 491 -9.27 1.64 -7.57
CA LEU A 491 -9.74 0.55 -8.43
C LEU A 491 -10.94 0.94 -9.30
N GLY A 492 -11.54 2.11 -9.04
CA GLY A 492 -12.72 2.59 -9.74
C GLY A 492 -14.00 1.84 -9.37
N GLU A 493 -15.06 2.04 -10.16
CA GLU A 493 -16.37 1.45 -9.92
C GLU A 493 -16.33 -0.09 -9.94
N ARG A 494 -17.19 -0.71 -9.13
CA ARG A 494 -17.32 -2.16 -9.07
C ARG A 494 -17.73 -2.72 -10.44
N LEU A 495 -17.07 -3.79 -10.86
CA LEU A 495 -17.49 -4.51 -12.05
C LEU A 495 -18.86 -5.17 -11.83
N SER A 496 -19.76 -5.03 -12.80
CA SER A 496 -21.09 -5.63 -12.73
C SER A 496 -21.08 -7.11 -13.15
N PRO A 497 -21.99 -7.96 -12.62
CA PRO A 497 -22.10 -9.37 -13.03
C PRO A 497 -22.21 -9.59 -14.56
N PRO A 498 -22.94 -8.75 -15.33
CA PRO A 498 -22.94 -8.85 -16.79
C PRO A 498 -21.57 -8.59 -17.42
N TYR A 499 -20.77 -7.67 -16.86
CA TYR A 499 -19.41 -7.40 -17.33
C TYR A 499 -18.51 -8.62 -17.10
N TYR A 500 -18.60 -9.25 -15.93
CA TYR A 500 -17.87 -10.48 -15.62
C TYR A 500 -18.20 -11.62 -16.59
N ALA A 501 -19.48 -11.77 -16.94
CA ALA A 501 -19.93 -12.79 -17.88
C ALA A 501 -19.41 -12.53 -19.31
N ALA A 502 -19.45 -11.27 -19.75
CA ALA A 502 -19.02 -10.87 -21.09
C ALA A 502 -17.50 -11.02 -21.30
N ASN A 503 -16.68 -10.73 -20.28
CA ASN A 503 -15.22 -10.81 -20.35
C ASN A 503 -14.64 -12.15 -19.91
N LYS A 504 -15.48 -13.16 -19.69
CA LYS A 504 -15.05 -14.51 -19.33
C LYS A 504 -14.34 -15.14 -20.53
N GLN A 505 -13.01 -15.14 -20.50
CA GLN A 505 -12.19 -15.84 -21.51
C GLN A 505 -12.62 -17.30 -21.65
N THR A 506 -12.86 -17.71 -22.89
CA THR A 506 -13.18 -19.11 -23.19
C THR A 506 -12.00 -20.02 -22.89
N LYS A 507 -12.28 -21.30 -22.63
CA LYS A 507 -11.24 -22.32 -22.42
C LYS A 507 -10.25 -22.37 -23.61
N HIS A 508 -10.76 -22.18 -24.83
CA HIS A 508 -9.95 -22.19 -26.03
C HIS A 508 -9.02 -20.97 -26.11
N GLU A 509 -9.54 -19.75 -25.89
CA GLU A 509 -8.71 -18.53 -25.87
C GLU A 509 -7.62 -18.59 -24.81
N ARG A 510 -7.96 -19.07 -23.59
CA ARG A 510 -6.97 -19.25 -22.53
C ARG A 510 -5.88 -20.24 -22.92
N HIS A 511 -6.25 -21.36 -23.55
CA HIS A 511 -5.28 -22.34 -24.04
C HIS A 511 -4.37 -21.75 -25.13
N MET A 512 -4.93 -20.99 -26.06
CA MET A 512 -4.17 -20.34 -27.14
C MET A 512 -3.20 -19.28 -26.58
N MET A 513 -3.66 -18.43 -25.65
CA MET A 513 -2.83 -17.42 -25.01
C MET A 513 -1.70 -18.06 -24.19
N ASN A 514 -2.00 -19.09 -23.40
CA ASN A 514 -0.99 -19.84 -22.64
C ASN A 514 0.01 -20.55 -23.56
N SER A 515 -0.45 -21.12 -24.68
CA SER A 515 0.42 -21.77 -25.68
C SER A 515 1.35 -20.76 -26.36
N ALA A 516 0.82 -19.60 -26.76
CA ALA A 516 1.60 -18.51 -27.32
C ALA A 516 2.65 -17.99 -26.31
N ALA A 517 2.25 -17.75 -25.06
CA ALA A 517 3.16 -17.34 -23.99
C ALA A 517 4.22 -18.40 -23.69
N PHE A 518 3.85 -19.69 -23.63
CA PHE A 518 4.80 -20.78 -23.43
C PHE A 518 5.81 -20.89 -24.58
N LYS A 519 5.37 -20.73 -25.82
CA LYS A 519 6.24 -20.71 -27.00
C LYS A 519 7.20 -19.52 -26.94
N ALA A 520 6.70 -18.32 -26.63
CA ALA A 520 7.53 -17.12 -26.48
C ALA A 520 8.58 -17.29 -25.36
N ARG A 521 8.19 -17.82 -24.19
CA ARG A 521 9.11 -18.16 -23.08
C ARG A 521 10.19 -19.14 -23.52
N THR A 522 9.80 -20.21 -24.22
CA THR A 522 10.72 -21.24 -24.72
C THR A 522 11.73 -20.65 -25.70
N ILE A 523 11.28 -19.83 -26.65
CA ILE A 523 12.15 -19.17 -27.63
C ILE A 523 13.14 -18.21 -26.93
N SER A 524 12.65 -17.38 -26.00
CA SER A 524 13.50 -16.45 -25.25
C SER A 524 14.56 -17.20 -24.42
N ARG A 525 14.16 -18.23 -23.67
CA ARG A 525 15.07 -19.01 -22.82
C ARG A 525 16.06 -19.86 -23.60
N ASN A 526 15.68 -20.37 -24.78
CA ASN A 526 16.61 -21.15 -25.62
C ASN A 526 17.87 -20.33 -25.98
N LYS A 527 17.77 -19.01 -26.14
CA LYS A 527 18.93 -18.11 -26.35
C LYS A 527 19.94 -18.11 -25.19
N HIS A 528 19.54 -18.58 -24.01
CA HIS A 528 20.35 -18.56 -22.79
C HIS A 528 20.63 -19.94 -22.21
N ARG A 529 20.02 -21.01 -22.74
CA ARG A 529 20.21 -22.39 -22.27
C ARG A 529 21.62 -22.90 -22.54
N ASP A 530 22.23 -22.49 -23.65
CA ASP A 530 23.56 -22.96 -24.04
C ASP A 530 24.71 -22.30 -23.26
N LYS A 531 24.42 -21.28 -22.42
CA LYS A 531 25.44 -20.56 -21.63
C LYS A 531 26.23 -21.45 -20.65
N ARG A 532 25.71 -22.63 -20.30
CA ARG A 532 26.39 -23.62 -19.44
C ARG A 532 26.69 -24.94 -20.16
N SER A 533 26.43 -25.01 -21.47
CA SER A 533 26.77 -26.20 -22.25
C SER A 533 28.28 -26.23 -22.46
N ALA A 534 28.94 -27.28 -21.98
CA ALA A 534 30.35 -27.54 -22.28
C ALA A 534 30.45 -27.97 -23.73
N VAL A 535 30.48 -27.01 -24.65
CA VAL A 535 30.77 -27.30 -26.06
C VAL A 535 32.23 -27.73 -26.11
N MET A 536 32.47 -29.05 -26.10
CA MET A 536 33.76 -29.61 -26.44
C MET A 536 34.01 -29.32 -27.92
N ALA A 537 34.84 -28.33 -28.21
CA ALA A 537 35.37 -28.10 -29.54
C ALA A 537 36.24 -29.32 -29.91
N CYS A 538 35.76 -30.15 -30.82
CA CYS A 538 36.57 -31.17 -31.51
C CYS A 538 37.30 -30.55 -32.70
#